data_AF-M9MBX8-F1
#
_entry.id   AF-M9MBX8-F1
#
_cell.length_a   1.000
_cell.length_b   1.000
_cell.length_c   1.000
_cell.angle_alpha   90.00
_cell.angle_beta   90.00
_cell.angle_gamma   90.00
#
_symmetry.space_group_name_H-M   'P 1'
#
loop_
_entity.id
_entity.type
_entity.pdbx_description
1 polymer ?
#
loop_
_entity_poly.entity_id
_entity_poly.type
_entity_poly.pdbx_seq_one_letter_code
_entity_poly.pdbx_strand_id
1 'polypeptide(L)' 'MASLFSPFRNTFRYLQYAAHEHPVVFYSIVIGSVGPVAVVAVPPIRKAYGWKPAEKVPTSYPLPARQRQEINAYDDE' A
#
# COMPACT_ATOMS: atom_id res chain seq x y z
N MET A 1 -19.27 -3.91 -36.41
CA MET A 1 -19.53 -4.05 -34.95
C MET A 1 -18.75 -5.18 -34.28
N ALA A 2 -18.53 -6.35 -34.91
CA ALA A 2 -17.86 -7.49 -34.27
C ALA A 2 -16.32 -7.38 -34.12
N SER A 3 -15.63 -6.53 -34.88
CA SER A 3 -14.17 -6.42 -34.83
C SER A 3 -13.64 -5.69 -33.58
N LEU A 4 -14.44 -4.84 -32.94
CA LEU A 4 -14.04 -4.04 -31.79
C LEU A 4 -13.79 -4.89 -30.53
N PHE A 5 -14.47 -6.04 -30.40
CA PHE A 5 -14.33 -6.95 -29.24
C PHE A 5 -13.48 -8.19 -29.53
N SER A 6 -13.00 -8.32 -30.78
CA SER A 6 -12.10 -9.41 -31.20
C SER A 6 -10.84 -9.55 -30.33
N PRO A 7 -10.10 -8.47 -29.99
CA PRO A 7 -8.90 -8.61 -29.16
C PRO A 7 -9.21 -9.16 -27.76
N PHE A 8 -10.27 -8.67 -27.11
CA PHE A 8 -10.66 -9.14 -25.77
C PHE A 8 -11.03 -10.62 -25.74
N ARG A 9 -11.74 -11.11 -26.77
CA ARG A 9 -12.09 -12.54 -26.87
C ARG A 9 -10.86 -13.42 -27.06
N ASN A 10 -9.90 -12.97 -27.87
CA ASN A 10 -8.65 -13.69 -28.08
C ASN A 10 -7.78 -13.69 -26.83
N THR A 11 -7.69 -12.57 -26.10
CA THR A 11 -7.00 -12.49 -24.82
C THR A 11 -7.63 -13.42 -23.79
N PHE A 12 -8.95 -13.46 -23.65
CA PHE A 12 -9.62 -14.35 -22.70
C PHE A 12 -9.34 -15.83 -22.99
N ARG A 13 -9.38 -16.24 -24.27
CA ARG A 13 -9.02 -17.61 -24.67
C ARG A 13 -7.56 -17.94 -24.35
N TYR A 14 -6.65 -16.98 -24.54
CA TYR A 14 -5.24 -17.16 -24.20
C TYR A 14 -5.03 -17.30 -22.68
N LEU A 15 -5.70 -16.46 -21.87
CA LEU A 15 -5.63 -16.57 -20.41
C LEU A 15 -6.14 -17.92 -19.92
N GLN A 16 -7.24 -18.42 -20.51
CA GLN A 16 -7.76 -19.76 -20.23
C GLN A 16 -6.75 -20.85 -20.59
N TYR A 17 -6.14 -20.78 -21.79
CA TYR A 17 -5.09 -21.73 -22.20
C TYR A 17 -3.90 -21.71 -21.23
N ALA A 18 -3.39 -20.53 -20.90
CA ALA A 18 -2.25 -20.36 -19.99
C ALA A 18 -2.56 -20.90 -18.59
N ALA A 19 -3.80 -20.76 -18.10
CA ALA A 19 -4.23 -21.29 -16.81
C ALA A 19 -4.25 -22.83 -16.76
N HIS A 20 -4.50 -23.51 -17.88
CA HIS A 20 -4.56 -24.97 -17.96
C HIS A 20 -3.20 -25.60 -18.32
N GLU A 21 -2.49 -25.06 -19.31
CA GLU A 21 -1.24 -25.63 -19.82
C GLU A 21 -0.03 -25.23 -18.96
N HIS A 22 -0.04 -24.01 -18.41
CA HIS A 22 1.06 -23.45 -17.64
C HIS A 22 0.59 -22.87 -16.30
N PRO A 23 -0.08 -23.66 -15.45
CA PRO A 23 -0.76 -23.17 -14.25
C PRO A 23 0.20 -22.43 -13.30
N VAL A 24 1.41 -22.97 -13.10
CA VAL A 24 2.39 -22.39 -12.17
C VAL A 24 2.78 -20.97 -12.61
N VAL A 25 3.09 -20.77 -13.89
CA VAL A 25 3.50 -19.46 -14.41
C VAL A 25 2.35 -18.47 -14.36
N PHE A 26 1.16 -18.91 -14.79
CA PHE A 26 -0.03 -18.08 -14.83
C PHE A 26 -0.42 -17.58 -13.43
N TYR A 27 -0.61 -18.49 -12.47
CA TYR A 27 -1.04 -18.12 -11.13
C TYR A 27 0.05 -17.38 -10.34
N SER A 28 1.33 -17.65 -10.60
CA SER A 28 2.42 -16.87 -9.99
C SER A 28 2.36 -15.39 -10.38
N ILE A 29 2.08 -15.09 -11.67
CA ILE A 29 1.92 -13.71 -12.14
C ILE A 29 0.64 -13.09 -11.56
N VAL A 30 -0.47 -13.81 -11.53
CA VAL A 30 -1.73 -13.31 -10.96
C VAL A 30 -1.53 -12.97 -9.48
N ILE A 31 -1.03 -13.90 -8.66
CA ILE A 31 -0.82 -13.65 -7.23
C ILE A 31 0.23 -12.56 -7.01
N GLY A 32 1.31 -12.57 -7.79
CA GLY A 32 2.36 -11.55 -7.72
C GLY A 32 1.85 -10.15 -8.07
N SER A 33 0.94 -10.03 -9.05
CA SER A 33 0.35 -8.75 -9.45
C SER A 33 -0.74 -8.25 -8.48
N VAL A 34 -1.44 -9.15 -7.80
CA VAL A 34 -2.46 -8.77 -6.79
C VAL A 34 -1.84 -7.93 -5.67
N GLY A 35 -0.61 -8.19 -5.26
CA GLY A 35 0.09 -7.41 -4.22
C GLY A 35 0.23 -5.93 -4.57
N PRO A 36 0.94 -5.55 -5.65
CA PRO A 36 1.08 -4.16 -6.09
C PRO A 36 -0.27 -3.47 -6.35
N VAL A 37 -1.24 -4.18 -6.96
CA VAL A 37 -2.59 -3.65 -7.18
C VAL A 37 -3.27 -3.32 -5.85
N ALA A 38 -3.17 -4.20 -4.86
CA ALA A 38 -3.73 -3.98 -3.53
C ALA A 38 -3.05 -2.81 -2.80
N VAL A 39 -1.73 -2.62 -2.95
CA VAL A 39 -1.01 -1.47 -2.36
C VAL A 39 -1.56 -0.14 -2.87
N VAL A 40 -1.99 -0.07 -4.13
CA VAL A 40 -2.58 1.16 -4.69
C VAL A 40 -4.07 1.28 -4.35
N ALA A 41 -4.83 0.19 -4.46
CA ALA A 41 -6.29 0.21 -4.33
C ALA A 41 -6.79 0.22 -2.88
N VAL A 42 -6.13 -0.49 -1.97
CA VAL A 42 -6.62 -0.68 -0.59
C VAL A 42 -6.49 0.57 0.28
N PRO A 43 -5.39 1.35 0.26
CA PRO A 43 -5.25 2.53 1.12
C PRO A 43 -6.37 3.60 0.98
N PRO A 44 -6.81 4.01 -0.24
CA PRO A 44 -7.89 4.98 -0.35
C PRO A 44 -9.22 4.42 0.17
N ILE A 45 -9.53 3.15 -0.09
CA ILE A 45 -10.73 2.47 0.43
C ILE A 45 -10.69 2.43 1.96
N ARG A 46 -9.54 2.06 2.53
CA ARG A 46 -9.35 1.97 3.98
C ARG A 46 -9.52 3.35 4.64
N LYS A 47 -8.99 4.42 4.04
CA LYS A 47 -9.17 5.80 4.51
C LYS A 47 -10.63 6.26 4.45
N ALA A 48 -11.37 5.86 3.42
CA ALA A 48 -12.80 6.18 3.30
C ALA A 48 -13.64 5.55 4.43
N TYR A 49 -13.23 4.39 4.94
CA TYR A 49 -13.84 3.76 6.13
C TYR A 49 -13.36 4.34 7.47
N GLY A 50 -12.72 5.51 7.47
CA GLY A 50 -12.34 6.22 8.70
C GLY A 50 -11.03 5.76 9.33
N TRP A 51 -10.29 4.85 8.70
CA TRP A 51 -8.97 4.48 9.18
C TRP A 51 -7.97 5.64 9.03
N LYS A 52 -7.23 5.92 10.10
CA LYS A 52 -6.13 6.89 10.11
C LYS A 52 -4.80 6.18 10.41
N PRO A 53 -3.70 6.57 9.76
CA PRO A 53 -2.38 6.06 10.10
C PRO A 53 -2.02 6.46 11.53
N ALA A 54 -1.30 5.58 12.23
CA ALA A 54 -0.78 5.88 13.56
C ALA A 54 0.24 7.03 13.48
N GLU A 55 0.31 7.81 14.55
CA GLU A 55 1.33 8.85 14.69
C GLU A 55 2.73 8.22 14.73
N LYS A 56 3.72 8.96 14.23
CA LYS A 56 5.10 8.47 14.18
C LYS A 56 5.66 8.40 15.60
N VAL A 57 6.16 7.22 15.97
CA VAL A 57 6.87 7.03 17.25
C VAL A 57 8.12 7.94 17.28
N PRO A 58 8.38 8.66 18.39
CA PRO A 58 9.56 9.50 18.50
C PRO A 58 10.82 8.63 18.46
N THR A 59 11.73 8.96 17.54
CA THR A 59 13.03 8.29 17.40
C THR A 59 14.13 8.93 18.24
N SER A 60 13.86 10.10 18.81
CA SER A 60 14.79 10.88 19.62
C SER A 60 14.05 11.54 20.77
N TYR A 61 14.81 12.06 21.75
CA TYR A 61 14.22 12.82 22.84
C TYR A 61 13.40 14.00 22.29
N PRO A 62 12.11 14.13 22.66
CA PRO A 62 11.25 15.19 22.14
C PRO A 62 11.64 16.52 22.76
N LEU A 63 12.54 17.24 22.08
CA LEU A 63 12.94 18.59 22.49
C LEU A 63 11.79 19.56 22.19
N PRO A 64 11.30 20.31 23.19
CA PRO A 64 10.27 21.32 22.95
C PRO A 64 10.86 22.48 22.16
N ALA A 65 10.15 22.96 21.15
CA ALA A 65 10.51 24.14 20.37
C ALA A 65 10.17 25.44 21.14
N ARG A 66 10.80 25.64 22.30
CA ARG A 66 10.63 26.81 23.16
C ARG A 66 11.97 27.41 23.56
N GLN A 67 11.98 28.71 23.86
CA GLN A 67 13.15 29.37 24.43
C GLN A 67 13.46 28.81 25.83
N ARG A 68 14.75 28.82 26.20
CA ARG A 68 15.19 28.45 27.55
C ARG A 68 14.50 29.34 28.58
N GLN A 69 13.99 28.71 29.62
CA GLN A 69 13.48 29.39 30.82
C GLN A 69 14.45 29.14 31.95
N GLU A 70 14.72 30.16 32.75
CA GLU A 70 15.50 30.04 33.99
C GLU A 70 14.66 29.31 35.05
N ILE A 71 15.28 28.39 35.78
CA ILE A 71 14.63 27.53 36.79
C ILE A 71 15.55 27.53 38.01
N ASN A 72 15.05 27.93 39.18
CA ASN A 72 15.86 28.17 40.40
C ASN A 72 15.49 27.20 41.54
N ALA A 73 15.00 26.00 41.22
CA ALA A 73 14.37 25.11 42.21
C ALA A 73 15.33 24.09 42.86
N TYR A 74 16.53 23.92 42.30
CA TYR A 74 17.50 22.90 42.72
C TYR A 74 18.94 23.43 42.63
N ASP A 75 19.14 24.70 42.98
CA ASP A 75 20.48 25.29 43.02
C ASP A 75 21.23 24.75 44.25
N ASP A 76 22.50 24.37 44.07
CA ASP A 76 23.37 23.94 45.17
C ASP A 76 23.76 25.18 46.00
N GLU A 77 23.54 25.17 47.32
CA GLU A 77 24.02 26.24 48.23
C GLU A 77 25.53 26.45 48.14
#